data_AF-A0A179CM15-F1
#
_entry.id   AF-A0A179CM15-F1
#
_cell.length_a   1.000
_cell.length_b   1.000
_cell.length_c   1.000
_cell.angle_alpha   90.00
_cell.angle_beta   90.00
_cell.angle_gamma   90.00
#
_symmetry.space_group_name_H-M   'P 1'
#
loop_
_entity.id
_entity.type
_entity.pdbx_description
1 polymer ?
#
loop_
_entity_poly.entity_id
_entity_poly.type
_entity_poly.pdbx_seq_one_letter_code
_entity_poly.pdbx_strand_id
1 'polypeptide(L)'
;MVDHYEKQFFEHVNKMLKVEDTSQISEQSIEEMQLQLYSKINKIIEYIYDELELAKALIGPNGDPYFEEKIKELLRNILNSDIELIKGNINVKNYIPEDYAHEVVISELISVIKLWLTKANPEPPQKISEIIIKTRYLSPHELLGFDNSIPFEDQLATVNHENE
;
A
#
# COMPACT_ATOMS: atom_id res chain seq x y z
N MET A 1 -3.00 -18.12 22.43
CA MET A 1 -2.11 -16.99 22.77
C MET A 1 -1.83 -16.17 21.52
N VAL A 2 -1.45 -16.79 20.39
CA VAL A 2 -1.29 -16.13 19.08
C VAL A 2 -2.57 -15.39 18.65
N ASP A 3 -3.74 -16.01 18.75
CA ASP A 3 -5.04 -15.39 18.40
C ASP A 3 -5.32 -14.06 19.11
N HIS A 4 -4.80 -13.88 20.33
CA HIS A 4 -4.97 -12.63 21.09
C HIS A 4 -4.16 -11.50 20.47
N TYR A 5 -2.91 -11.77 20.10
CA TYR A 5 -2.01 -10.79 19.48
C TYR A 5 -2.46 -10.47 18.05
N GLU A 6 -2.90 -11.46 17.28
CA GLU A 6 -3.52 -11.23 15.96
C GLU A 6 -4.71 -10.28 16.08
N LYS A 7 -5.62 -10.58 17.01
CA LYS A 7 -6.82 -9.75 17.22
C LYS A 7 -6.46 -8.33 17.61
N GLN A 8 -5.54 -8.15 18.56
CA GLN A 8 -5.11 -6.82 19.00
C GLN A 8 -4.44 -6.03 17.88
N PHE A 9 -3.54 -6.66 17.13
CA PHE A 9 -2.87 -6.06 15.98
C PHE A 9 -3.90 -5.62 14.93
N PHE A 10 -4.82 -6.52 14.58
CA PHE A 10 -5.88 -6.25 13.61
C PHE A 10 -6.79 -5.12 14.07
N GLU A 11 -7.20 -5.09 15.34
CA GLU A 11 -8.03 -4.03 15.91
C GLU A 11 -7.35 -2.66 15.86
N HIS A 12 -6.03 -2.59 16.14
CA HIS A 12 -5.28 -1.34 16.03
C HIS A 12 -5.18 -0.86 14.58
N VAL A 13 -4.79 -1.73 13.65
CA VAL A 13 -4.71 -1.38 12.22
C VAL A 13 -6.07 -0.94 11.69
N ASN A 14 -7.13 -1.69 11.99
CA ASN A 14 -8.49 -1.34 11.61
C ASN A 14 -8.91 0.03 12.17
N LYS A 15 -8.60 0.32 13.44
CA LYS A 15 -8.88 1.63 14.05
C LYS A 15 -8.14 2.78 13.36
N MET A 16 -6.90 2.57 12.91
CA MET A 16 -6.13 3.58 12.17
C MET A 16 -6.66 3.80 10.74
N LEU A 17 -7.22 2.76 10.14
CA LEU A 17 -7.78 2.82 8.78
C LEU A 17 -9.20 3.39 8.73
N LYS A 18 -9.96 3.29 9.83
CA LYS A 18 -11.32 3.86 9.89
C LYS A 18 -11.33 5.33 9.48
N VAL A 19 -12.17 5.62 8.50
CA VAL A 19 -12.46 6.97 8.04
C VAL A 19 -13.24 7.69 9.14
N GLU A 20 -12.71 8.80 9.65
CA GLU A 20 -13.49 9.71 10.50
C GLU A 20 -14.66 10.27 9.67
N ASP A 21 -15.85 10.28 10.25
CA ASP A 21 -17.14 10.56 9.59
C ASP A 21 -17.06 11.73 8.58
N THR A 22 -16.94 11.38 7.30
CA THR A 22 -16.57 12.28 6.20
C THR A 22 -17.77 13.05 5.64
N SER A 23 -18.66 13.51 6.51
CA SER A 23 -19.78 14.39 6.16
C SER A 23 -19.34 15.75 5.54
N GLN A 24 -18.03 15.98 5.38
CA GLN A 24 -17.41 17.17 4.78
C GLN A 24 -16.63 16.91 3.47
N ILE A 25 -16.73 15.73 2.83
CA ILE A 25 -15.99 15.39 1.58
C ILE A 25 -16.21 16.41 0.46
N SER A 26 -17.34 17.12 0.44
CA SER A 26 -17.71 17.99 -0.67
C SER A 26 -16.78 19.20 -0.89
N GLU A 27 -15.82 19.47 -0.01
CA GLU A 27 -14.91 20.63 -0.12
C GLU A 27 -13.41 20.30 -0.06
N GLN A 28 -13.01 19.04 0.11
CA GLN A 28 -11.57 18.70 0.22
C GLN A 28 -10.86 18.72 -1.13
N SER A 29 -9.73 19.41 -1.19
CA SER A 29 -8.82 19.41 -2.33
C SER A 29 -8.11 18.06 -2.50
N ILE A 30 -7.61 17.77 -3.71
CA ILE A 30 -6.81 16.57 -3.98
C ILE A 30 -5.58 16.50 -3.06
N GLU A 31 -4.94 17.64 -2.79
CA GLU A 31 -3.78 17.73 -1.90
C GLU A 31 -4.11 17.33 -0.46
N GLU A 32 -5.26 17.76 0.06
CA GLU A 32 -5.70 17.37 1.41
C GLU A 32 -5.99 15.87 1.52
N MET A 33 -6.63 15.29 0.51
CA MET A 33 -6.85 13.84 0.45
C MET A 33 -5.51 13.08 0.43
N GLN A 34 -4.53 13.55 -0.33
CA GLN A 34 -3.19 12.96 -0.39
C GLN A 34 -2.46 13.04 0.97
N LEU A 35 -2.53 14.20 1.64
CA LEU A 35 -1.93 14.40 2.96
C LEU A 35 -2.58 13.51 4.02
N GLN A 36 -3.90 13.36 3.99
CA GLN A 36 -4.62 12.46 4.89
C GLN A 36 -4.24 11.00 4.65
N LEU A 37 -4.18 10.58 3.38
CA LEU A 37 -3.75 9.23 3.01
C LEU A 37 -2.33 8.96 3.49
N TYR A 38 -1.39 9.89 3.25
CA TYR A 38 -0.02 9.79 3.75
C TYR A 38 0.01 9.65 5.28
N SER A 39 -0.72 10.50 6.00
CA SER A 39 -0.77 10.47 7.47
C SER A 39 -1.28 9.13 8.01
N LYS A 40 -2.32 8.56 7.39
CA LYS A 40 -2.84 7.23 7.77
C LYS A 40 -1.83 6.12 7.51
N ILE A 41 -1.21 6.10 6.32
CA ILE A 41 -0.17 5.12 5.98
C ILE A 41 0.98 5.23 6.96
N ASN A 42 1.47 6.44 7.23
CA ASN A 42 2.59 6.65 8.12
C ASN A 42 2.32 6.12 9.54
N LYS A 43 1.13 6.36 10.10
CA LYS A 43 0.76 5.81 11.42
C LYS A 43 0.76 4.28 11.45
N ILE A 44 0.29 3.64 10.37
CA ILE A 44 0.26 2.18 10.28
C ILE A 44 1.68 1.63 10.18
N ILE A 45 2.54 2.25 9.37
CA ILE A 45 3.94 1.84 9.24
C ILE A 45 4.71 2.09 10.54
N GLU A 46 4.47 3.21 11.24
CA GLU A 46 5.03 3.47 12.58
C GLU A 46 4.61 2.37 13.56
N TYR A 47 3.33 2.00 13.58
CA TYR A 47 2.86 0.90 14.43
C TYR A 47 3.51 -0.45 14.10
N ILE A 48 3.64 -0.78 12.81
CA ILE A 48 4.34 -1.99 12.38
C ILE A 48 5.80 -1.97 12.83
N TYR A 49 6.46 -0.82 12.78
CA TYR A 49 7.83 -0.66 13.21
C TYR A 49 8.00 -0.77 14.73
N ASP A 50 7.09 -0.18 15.50
CA ASP A 50 7.08 -0.27 16.96
C ASP A 50 6.83 -1.71 17.42
N GLU A 51 6.04 -2.47 16.66
CA GLU A 51 5.71 -3.89 16.90
C GLU A 51 6.46 -4.85 15.95
N LEU A 52 7.68 -4.50 15.52
CA LEU A 52 8.39 -5.16 14.41
C LEU A 52 8.46 -6.68 14.52
N GLU A 53 8.78 -7.22 15.70
CA GLU A 53 8.91 -8.66 15.90
C GLU A 53 7.56 -9.37 15.81
N LEU A 54 6.49 -8.75 16.33
CA LEU A 54 5.14 -9.25 16.18
C LEU A 54 4.70 -9.18 14.70
N ALA A 55 4.96 -8.06 14.02
CA ALA A 55 4.64 -7.90 12.61
C ALA A 55 5.36 -8.92 11.73
N LYS A 56 6.64 -9.21 11.98
CA LYS A 56 7.39 -10.28 11.31
C LYS A 56 6.75 -11.65 11.54
N ALA A 57 6.33 -11.94 12.78
CA ALA A 57 5.71 -13.22 13.13
C ALA A 57 4.32 -13.41 12.51
N LEU A 58 3.57 -12.31 12.30
CA LEU A 58 2.21 -12.37 11.77
C LEU A 58 2.14 -12.23 10.25
N ILE A 59 2.89 -11.28 9.68
CA ILE A 59 2.75 -10.84 8.27
C ILE A 59 4.02 -11.13 7.47
N GLY A 60 5.16 -11.38 8.12
CA GLY A 60 6.43 -11.65 7.44
C GLY A 60 6.38 -12.88 6.51
N PRO A 61 7.47 -13.18 5.77
CA PRO A 61 7.50 -14.28 4.81
C PRO A 61 7.09 -15.65 5.37
N ASN A 62 7.37 -15.87 6.66
CA ASN A 62 7.05 -17.08 7.40
C ASN A 62 5.91 -16.86 8.41
N GLY A 63 5.14 -15.79 8.25
CA GLY A 63 4.00 -15.46 9.11
C GLY A 63 2.80 -16.36 8.86
N ASP A 64 1.65 -16.00 9.43
CA ASP A 64 0.41 -16.75 9.25
C ASP A 64 -0.30 -16.34 7.95
N PRO A 65 -0.44 -17.25 6.97
CA PRO A 65 -1.17 -16.96 5.73
C PRO A 65 -2.64 -16.56 5.98
N TYR A 66 -3.28 -17.11 7.02
CA TYR A 66 -4.66 -16.73 7.34
C TYR A 66 -4.74 -15.30 7.86
N PHE A 67 -3.74 -14.87 8.64
CA PHE A 67 -3.65 -13.49 9.09
C PHE A 67 -3.39 -12.52 7.93
N GLU A 68 -2.51 -12.88 6.99
CA GLU A 68 -2.30 -12.10 5.77
C GLU A 68 -3.61 -11.88 5.00
N GLU A 69 -4.41 -12.94 4.80
CA GLU A 69 -5.69 -12.84 4.12
C GLU A 69 -6.70 -11.96 4.89
N LYS A 70 -6.75 -12.02 6.23
CA LYS A 70 -7.58 -11.08 7.03
C LYS A 70 -7.21 -9.62 6.77
N ILE A 71 -5.91 -9.31 6.65
CA ILE A 71 -5.45 -7.95 6.35
C ILE A 71 -5.83 -7.56 4.92
N LYS A 72 -5.69 -8.46 3.94
CA LYS A 72 -6.14 -8.20 2.56
C LYS A 72 -7.65 -7.95 2.48
N GLU A 73 -8.46 -8.71 3.21
CA GLU A 73 -9.90 -8.49 3.31
C GLU A 73 -10.24 -7.12 3.92
N LEU A 74 -9.54 -6.71 4.98
CA LEU A 74 -9.69 -5.39 5.57
C LEU A 74 -9.41 -4.28 4.54
N LEU A 75 -8.30 -4.38 3.81
CA LEU A 75 -7.93 -3.42 2.77
C LEU A 75 -8.95 -3.40 1.62
N ARG A 76 -9.47 -4.56 1.21
CA ARG A 76 -10.49 -4.66 0.17
C ARG A 76 -11.80 -3.99 0.58
N ASN A 77 -12.22 -4.15 1.83
CA ASN A 77 -13.43 -3.51 2.35
C ASN A 77 -13.30 -1.98 2.37
N ILE A 78 -12.11 -1.46 2.69
CA ILE A 78 -11.83 -0.02 2.66
C ILE A 78 -11.87 0.49 1.22
N LEU A 79 -11.16 -0.18 0.31
CA LEU A 79 -11.12 0.20 -1.10
C LEU A 79 -12.52 0.22 -1.73
N ASN A 80 -13.32 -0.81 -1.47
CA ASN A 80 -14.71 -0.87 -1.94
C ASN A 80 -15.54 0.29 -1.38
N SER A 81 -15.38 0.63 -0.10
CA SER A 81 -16.13 1.71 0.55
C SER A 81 -15.79 3.08 -0.04
N ASP A 82 -14.51 3.34 -0.30
CA ASP A 82 -14.04 4.57 -0.94
C ASP A 82 -14.52 4.67 -2.39
N ILE A 83 -14.50 3.56 -3.13
CA ILE A 83 -14.97 3.50 -4.51
C ILE A 83 -16.47 3.77 -4.59
N GLU A 84 -17.30 3.18 -3.74
CA GLU A 84 -18.76 3.42 -3.74
C GLU A 84 -19.10 4.88 -3.44
N LEU A 85 -18.33 5.53 -2.56
CA LEU A 85 -18.46 6.95 -2.25
C LEU A 85 -18.11 7.86 -3.45
N ILE A 86 -17.19 7.40 -4.29
CA ILE A 86 -16.62 8.17 -5.41
C ILE A 86 -17.32 7.87 -6.75
N LYS A 87 -17.86 6.66 -6.96
CA LYS A 87 -18.56 6.22 -8.19
C LYS A 87 -19.75 7.13 -8.56
N GLY A 88 -20.36 7.82 -7.59
CA GLY A 88 -21.39 8.83 -7.86
C GLY A 88 -20.87 10.15 -8.43
N ASN A 89 -19.55 10.40 -8.37
CA ASN A 89 -18.92 11.70 -8.60
C ASN A 89 -17.87 11.71 -9.73
N ILE A 90 -17.38 10.55 -10.21
CA ILE A 90 -16.40 10.47 -11.30
C ILE A 90 -16.69 9.31 -12.27
N ASN A 91 -16.21 9.46 -13.50
CA ASN A 91 -16.30 8.44 -14.54
C ASN A 91 -15.16 7.42 -14.37
N VAL A 92 -15.45 6.28 -13.72
CA VAL A 92 -14.47 5.20 -13.52
C VAL A 92 -14.33 4.40 -14.81
N LYS A 93 -13.11 4.31 -15.35
CA LYS A 93 -12.81 3.48 -16.52
C LYS A 93 -12.23 2.14 -16.07
N ASN A 94 -12.97 1.06 -16.33
CA ASN A 94 -12.55 -0.29 -16.01
C ASN A 94 -11.61 -0.82 -17.10
N TYR A 95 -10.31 -0.55 -16.97
CA TYR A 95 -9.29 -1.07 -17.89
C TYR A 95 -9.13 -2.58 -17.80
N ILE A 96 -9.38 -3.14 -16.62
CA ILE A 96 -9.43 -4.58 -16.30
C ILE A 96 -10.61 -4.82 -15.34
N PRO A 97 -11.04 -6.07 -15.11
CA PRO A 97 -12.10 -6.33 -14.15
C PRO A 97 -11.71 -5.89 -12.72
N GLU A 98 -12.69 -5.41 -11.95
CA GLU A 98 -12.51 -4.73 -10.66
C GLU A 98 -11.80 -5.60 -9.61
N ASP A 99 -12.12 -6.89 -9.57
CA ASP A 99 -11.51 -7.86 -8.67
C ASP A 99 -9.99 -8.01 -8.90
N TYR A 100 -9.55 -8.10 -10.16
CA TYR A 100 -8.12 -8.14 -10.51
C TYR A 100 -7.43 -6.82 -10.19
N ALA A 101 -8.09 -5.67 -10.45
CA ALA A 101 -7.51 -4.37 -10.10
C ALA A 101 -7.30 -4.24 -8.58
N HIS A 102 -8.30 -4.64 -7.79
CA HIS A 102 -8.21 -4.63 -6.32
C HIS A 102 -7.12 -5.56 -5.84
N GLU A 103 -7.02 -6.76 -6.41
CA GLU A 103 -5.99 -7.73 -6.06
C GLU A 103 -4.58 -7.18 -6.32
N VAL A 104 -4.33 -6.62 -7.51
CA VAL A 104 -3.03 -6.04 -7.85
C VAL A 104 -2.65 -4.93 -6.86
N VAL A 105 -3.58 -4.02 -6.55
CA VAL A 105 -3.35 -2.93 -5.62
C VAL A 105 -3.02 -3.45 -4.22
N ILE A 106 -3.81 -4.40 -3.70
CA ILE A 106 -3.66 -4.90 -2.33
C ILE A 106 -2.40 -5.77 -2.19
N SER A 107 -2.18 -6.70 -3.13
CA SER A 107 -1.05 -7.63 -3.06
C SER A 107 0.30 -6.92 -3.22
N GLU A 108 0.37 -5.83 -3.98
CA GLU A 108 1.59 -5.02 -4.08
C GLU A 108 1.93 -4.36 -2.73
N LEU A 109 0.96 -3.77 -2.04
CA LEU A 109 1.15 -3.18 -0.70
C LEU A 109 1.68 -4.22 0.31
N ILE A 110 1.07 -5.40 0.34
CA ILE A 110 1.51 -6.50 1.21
C ILE A 110 2.94 -6.92 0.85
N SER A 111 3.25 -7.02 -0.44
CA SER A 111 4.58 -7.42 -0.92
C SER A 111 5.68 -6.45 -0.48
N VAL A 112 5.43 -5.13 -0.56
CA VAL A 112 6.36 -4.10 -0.08
C VAL A 112 6.61 -4.23 1.43
N ILE A 113 5.54 -4.39 2.22
CA ILE A 113 5.65 -4.56 3.68
C ILE A 113 6.43 -5.83 4.02
N LYS A 114 6.11 -6.96 3.36
CA LYS A 114 6.81 -8.23 3.59
C LYS A 114 8.30 -8.14 3.29
N LEU A 115 8.66 -7.52 2.17
CA LEU A 115 10.06 -7.25 1.82
C LEU A 115 10.75 -6.38 2.87
N TRP A 116 10.09 -5.34 3.37
CA TRP A 116 10.65 -4.50 4.43
C TRP A 116 10.90 -5.28 5.72
N LEU A 117 9.95 -6.15 6.12
CA LEU A 117 10.07 -7.00 7.30
C LEU A 117 11.18 -8.06 7.21
N THR A 118 11.68 -8.39 6.00
CA THR A 118 12.81 -9.33 5.84
C THR A 118 14.17 -8.69 6.08
N LYS A 119 14.26 -7.37 6.12
CA LYS A 119 15.55 -6.68 6.19
C LYS A 119 16.13 -6.78 7.59
N ALA A 120 17.45 -7.02 7.66
CA ALA A 120 18.18 -7.00 8.93
C ALA A 120 18.18 -5.58 9.54
N ASN A 121 18.27 -4.56 8.69
CA ASN A 121 18.19 -3.14 9.05
C ASN A 121 17.05 -2.50 8.24
N PRO A 122 15.79 -2.59 8.71
CA PRO A 122 14.65 -2.00 8.02
C PRO A 122 14.80 -0.47 7.91
N GLU A 123 14.34 0.10 6.79
CA GLU A 123 14.26 1.55 6.62
C GLU A 123 13.33 2.19 7.66
N PRO A 124 13.51 3.48 7.98
CA PRO A 124 12.61 4.18 8.90
C PRO A 124 11.18 4.26 8.35
N PRO A 125 10.15 4.33 9.22
CA PRO A 125 8.73 4.33 8.83
C PRO A 125 8.36 5.35 7.76
N GLN A 126 8.91 6.57 7.85
CA GLN A 126 8.62 7.64 6.90
C GLN A 126 9.10 7.26 5.50
N LYS A 127 10.23 6.56 5.39
CA LYS A 127 10.77 6.14 4.10
C LYS A 127 9.90 5.09 3.42
N ILE A 128 9.39 4.13 4.19
CA ILE A 128 8.48 3.11 3.66
C ILE A 128 7.13 3.72 3.28
N SER A 129 6.65 4.67 4.06
CA SER A 129 5.44 5.43 3.75
C SER A 129 5.57 6.20 2.43
N GLU A 130 6.72 6.85 2.19
CA GLU A 130 7.03 7.48 0.90
C GLU A 130 7.01 6.48 -0.26
N ILE A 131 7.60 5.29 -0.08
CA ILE A 131 7.64 4.24 -1.11
C ILE A 131 6.22 3.80 -1.44
N ILE A 132 5.42 3.45 -0.42
CA ILE A 132 4.03 3.03 -0.58
C ILE A 132 3.22 4.10 -1.31
N ILE A 133 3.35 5.37 -0.94
CA ILE A 133 2.64 6.46 -1.62
C ILE A 133 3.08 6.59 -3.08
N LYS A 134 4.38 6.51 -3.37
CA LYS A 134 4.89 6.59 -4.75
C LYS A 134 4.32 5.48 -5.65
N THR A 135 4.14 4.27 -5.13
CA THR A 135 3.55 3.16 -5.91
C THR A 135 2.13 3.42 -6.38
N ARG A 136 1.42 4.39 -5.79
CA ARG A 136 0.06 4.78 -6.20
C ARG A 136 0.03 5.68 -7.42
N TYR A 137 1.15 6.31 -7.75
CA TYR A 137 1.23 7.32 -8.82
C TYR A 137 2.20 6.95 -9.94
N LEU A 138 3.12 6.01 -9.67
CA LEU A 138 4.07 5.54 -10.67
C LEU A 138 3.51 4.33 -11.43
N SER A 139 3.66 4.36 -12.74
CA SER A 139 3.48 3.20 -13.61
C SER A 139 4.55 2.12 -13.31
N PRO A 140 4.30 0.86 -13.71
CA PRO A 140 5.29 -0.21 -13.53
C PRO A 140 6.68 0.11 -14.11
N HIS A 141 6.74 0.84 -15.22
CA HIS A 141 8.02 1.22 -15.84
C HIS A 141 8.76 2.27 -15.01
N GLU A 142 8.06 3.29 -14.50
CA GLU A 142 8.66 4.32 -13.63
C GLU A 142 9.17 3.72 -12.32
N LEU A 143 8.47 2.72 -11.76
CA LEU A 143 8.94 2.00 -10.57
C LEU A 143 10.26 1.26 -10.79
N LEU A 144 10.51 0.82 -12.03
CA LEU A 144 11.75 0.18 -12.44
C LEU A 144 12.83 1.19 -12.86
N GLY A 145 12.54 2.49 -12.80
CA GLY A 145 13.47 3.56 -13.15
C GLY A 145 13.55 3.87 -14.63
N PHE A 146 12.63 3.35 -15.45
CA PHE A 146 12.56 3.72 -16.87
C PHE A 146 12.05 5.15 -17.02
N ASP A 147 12.72 5.92 -17.89
CA ASP A 147 12.34 7.29 -18.19
C ASP A 147 11.29 7.29 -19.31
N ASN A 148 10.05 7.62 -18.99
CA ASN A 148 8.95 7.67 -19.98
C ASN A 148 9.16 8.73 -21.07
N SER A 149 10.14 9.63 -20.94
CA SER A 149 10.55 10.57 -22.01
C SER A 149 11.44 9.93 -23.07
N ILE A 150 11.95 8.72 -22.83
CA ILE A 150 12.79 7.96 -23.74
C ILE A 150 11.99 6.73 -24.23
N PRO A 151 11.90 6.45 -25.54
CA PRO A 151 11.27 5.23 -26.04
C PRO A 151 11.87 3.97 -25.39
N PHE A 152 11.03 2.99 -25.03
CA PHE A 152 11.48 1.77 -24.34
C PHE A 152 12.61 1.03 -25.09
N GLU A 153 12.57 1.02 -26.42
CA GLU A 153 13.60 0.43 -27.27
C GLU A 153 14.98 1.09 -27.10
N ASP A 154 15.01 2.41 -26.89
CA ASP A 154 16.25 3.19 -26.73
C ASP A 154 16.86 3.02 -25.33
N GLN A 155 16.04 2.71 -24.33
CA GLN A 155 16.49 2.43 -22.95
C GLN A 155 17.16 1.06 -22.81
N LEU A 156 16.81 0.09 -23.65
CA LEU A 156 17.49 -1.21 -23.70
C LEU A 156 18.89 -1.12 -24.31
N ALA A 157 19.17 -0.09 -25.12
CA ALA A 157 20.47 0.13 -25.73
C ALA A 157 21.50 0.71 -24.75
N THR A 158 21.08 1.50 -23.76
CA THR A 158 21.99 2.17 -22.80
C THR A 158 22.44 1.24 -21.67
N VAL A 159 21.59 0.31 -21.21
CA VAL A 159 21.91 -0.64 -20.13
C VAL A 159 23.02 -1.64 -20.52
N ASN A 160 23.17 -1.93 -21.82
CA ASN A 160 24.21 -2.84 -22.31
C ASN A 160 25.61 -2.21 -22.38
N HIS A 161 25.74 -0.89 -22.21
CA HIS A 161 27.03 -0.19 -22.26
C HIS A 161 27.56 0.24 -20.89
N GLU A 162 26.77 0.15 -19.83
CA GLU A 162 27.21 0.50 -18.46
C GLU A 162 27.72 -0.70 -17.65
N ASN A 163 27.65 -1.91 -18.20
CA ASN A 163 28.09 -3.16 -17.57
C ASN A 163 29.33 -3.81 -18.24
N GLU A 164 30.08 -3.07 -19.08
CA GLU A 164 31.39 -3.49 -19.63
C GLU A 164 32.56 -2.73 -19.00
#